data_AF-N8W3C1-F1
#
_entry.id   AF-N8W3C1-F1
#
_cell.length_a   1.000
_cell.length_b   1.000
_cell.length_c   1.000
_cell.angle_alpha   90.00
_cell.angle_beta   90.00
_cell.angle_gamma   90.00
#
_symmetry.space_group_name_H-M   'P 1'
#
loop_
_entity.id
_entity.type
_entity.pdbx_description
1 polymer ?
#
loop_
_entity_poly.entity_id
_entity_poly.type
_entity_poly.pdbx_seq_one_letter_code
_entity_poly.pdbx_strand_id
1 'polypeptide(L)'
;MKIVVFNKPFDVLSQFREDEAHLTLSHFIHDPDLRLAGRLDLDSEGLMFLTDHGGLNQYITNPANKKYKTYLAQVDGDVTEEALEQLRKGVELADGMTLPAKAIKVDQPEWLWDRDPPVRYRANIPTSWIELQICEGRNRQVRRMTAAVGFPTLRLIRTKIGAIDLVRLGLQPGEQTDIEPLLYPDFKDLPEDQPYRSRSYVKKPGGTGGKPMQHKKKEGDKKDGDKKKSGTKRIWQMDESEKPRRKTNGTTRPSTKAPRGRNRNGR
;
A
#
# COMPACT_ATOMS: atom_id res chain seq x y z
N MET A 1 18.70 -17.30 -7.16
CA MET A 1 18.08 -15.96 -7.06
C MET A 1 17.04 -15.82 -8.14
N LYS A 2 15.75 -15.79 -7.78
CA LYS A 2 14.66 -15.66 -8.75
C LYS A 2 14.07 -14.26 -8.70
N ILE A 3 13.88 -13.65 -9.87
CA ILE A 3 13.06 -12.46 -10.04
C ILE A 3 11.95 -12.82 -11.00
N VAL A 4 10.72 -12.60 -10.57
CA VAL A 4 9.53 -12.74 -11.40
C VAL A 4 8.98 -11.36 -11.68
N VAL A 5 8.70 -11.10 -12.94
CA VAL A 5 7.94 -9.94 -13.40
C VAL A 5 6.51 -10.39 -13.61
N PHE A 6 5.57 -9.70 -12.98
CA PHE A 6 4.15 -9.95 -13.11
C PHE A 6 3.44 -8.72 -13.67
N ASN A 7 2.60 -8.92 -14.69
CA ASN A 7 1.65 -7.90 -15.12
C ASN A 7 0.38 -8.00 -14.26
N LYS A 8 0.29 -7.19 -13.21
CA LYS A 8 -0.85 -7.22 -12.30
C LYS A 8 -2.12 -6.69 -12.99
N PRO A 9 -3.22 -7.46 -13.03
CA PRO A 9 -4.52 -6.98 -13.52
C PRO A 9 -5.15 -5.92 -12.62
N PHE A 10 -6.16 -5.24 -13.16
CA PHE A 10 -7.03 -4.35 -12.41
C PHE A 10 -7.88 -5.14 -11.39
N ASP A 11 -8.26 -4.50 -10.28
CA ASP A 11 -9.10 -5.07 -9.22
C ASP A 11 -8.54 -6.34 -8.54
N VAL A 12 -7.22 -6.49 -8.54
CA VAL A 12 -6.51 -7.53 -7.79
C VAL A 12 -5.82 -6.89 -6.59
N LEU A 13 -5.78 -7.51 -5.41
CA LEU A 13 -5.01 -7.04 -4.26
C LEU A 13 -3.54 -7.50 -4.35
N SER A 14 -2.62 -6.60 -4.01
CA SER A 14 -1.18 -6.90 -3.93
C SER A 14 -0.84 -7.65 -2.62
N GLN A 15 -1.39 -8.85 -2.45
CA GLN A 15 -1.15 -9.74 -1.32
C GLN A 15 -1.42 -11.19 -1.73
N PHE A 16 -0.87 -12.16 -0.99
CA PHE A 16 -1.11 -13.59 -1.19
C PHE A 16 -2.21 -14.16 -0.29
N ARG A 17 -2.49 -13.48 0.83
CA ARG A 17 -3.57 -13.88 1.72
C ARG A 17 -4.91 -13.67 1.02
N GLU A 18 -5.74 -14.70 1.06
CA GLU A 18 -7.11 -14.65 0.56
C GLU A 18 -7.90 -13.48 1.15
N ASP A 19 -8.77 -12.92 0.31
CA ASP A 19 -9.67 -11.84 0.63
C ASP A 19 -11.07 -12.24 0.15
N GLU A 20 -12.11 -11.88 0.92
CA GLU A 20 -13.49 -12.29 0.62
C GLU A 20 -14.09 -11.50 -0.54
N ALA A 21 -13.58 -10.28 -0.81
CA ALA A 21 -14.20 -9.34 -1.75
C ALA A 21 -13.43 -9.21 -3.07
N HIS A 22 -12.10 -9.38 -3.05
CA HIS A 22 -11.26 -9.14 -4.21
C HIS A 22 -10.33 -10.32 -4.52
N LEU A 23 -10.00 -10.48 -5.81
CA LEU A 23 -8.94 -11.39 -6.22
C LEU A 23 -7.61 -10.96 -5.59
N THR A 24 -6.72 -11.93 -5.38
CA THR A 24 -5.40 -11.69 -4.79
C THR A 24 -4.34 -12.39 -5.62
N LEU A 25 -3.06 -12.13 -5.36
CA LEU A 25 -1.99 -12.70 -6.17
C LEU A 25 -1.90 -14.21 -6.14
N SER A 26 -2.47 -14.87 -5.11
CA SER A 26 -2.51 -16.33 -5.00
C SER A 26 -3.28 -16.99 -6.15
N HIS A 27 -4.14 -16.25 -6.85
CA HIS A 27 -4.87 -16.73 -8.03
C HIS A 27 -3.99 -16.81 -9.28
N PHE A 28 -2.85 -16.12 -9.30
CA PHE A 28 -1.96 -16.01 -10.46
C PHE A 28 -0.58 -16.61 -10.20
N ILE A 29 -0.13 -16.56 -8.94
CA ILE A 29 1.21 -16.95 -8.52
C ILE A 29 1.10 -18.11 -7.53
N HIS A 30 1.56 -19.28 -7.95
CA HIS A 30 1.47 -20.52 -7.15
C HIS A 30 2.79 -20.92 -6.47
N ASP A 31 3.88 -20.21 -6.76
CA ASP A 31 5.19 -20.44 -6.14
C ASP A 31 5.19 -19.93 -4.68
N PRO A 32 5.32 -20.81 -3.68
CA PRO A 32 5.20 -20.46 -2.27
C PRO A 32 6.44 -19.75 -1.71
N ASP A 33 7.55 -19.70 -2.44
CA ASP A 33 8.79 -19.06 -2.01
C ASP A 33 8.81 -17.57 -2.40
N LEU A 34 8.04 -17.20 -3.43
CA LEU A 34 7.99 -15.82 -3.90
C LEU A 34 7.32 -14.87 -2.90
N ARG A 35 7.93 -13.70 -2.75
CA ARG A 35 7.42 -12.58 -1.95
C ARG A 35 7.32 -11.34 -2.82
N LEU A 36 6.39 -10.47 -2.45
CA LEU A 36 6.16 -9.17 -3.11
C LEU A 36 7.42 -8.29 -3.00
N ALA A 37 7.94 -7.78 -4.11
CA ALA A 37 8.96 -6.74 -4.14
C ALA A 37 8.35 -5.40 -4.56
N GLY A 38 7.66 -4.78 -3.61
CA GLY A 38 6.87 -3.57 -3.82
C GLY A 38 5.37 -3.87 -3.97
N ARG A 39 4.56 -2.81 -3.96
CA ARG A 39 3.09 -2.91 -4.06
C ARG A 39 2.58 -2.04 -5.20
N LEU A 40 1.48 -2.48 -5.79
CA LEU A 40 0.55 -1.66 -6.57
C LEU A 40 -0.78 -1.59 -5.82
N ASP A 41 -1.53 -0.50 -5.99
CA ASP A 41 -2.87 -0.38 -5.42
C ASP A 41 -3.85 -1.35 -6.10
N LEU A 42 -5.00 -1.60 -5.47
CA LEU A 42 -6.08 -2.43 -6.03
C LEU A 42 -6.51 -1.95 -7.42
N ASP A 43 -6.65 -0.63 -7.57
CA ASP A 43 -7.11 0.03 -8.78
C ASP A 43 -5.98 0.37 -9.76
N SER A 44 -4.79 -0.22 -9.60
CA SER A 44 -3.63 0.02 -10.46
C SER A 44 -3.16 -1.27 -11.12
N GLU A 45 -2.72 -1.14 -12.37
CA GLU A 45 -2.32 -2.26 -13.23
C GLU A 45 -0.80 -2.24 -13.49
N GLY A 46 -0.28 -3.33 -14.05
CA GLY A 46 1.03 -3.36 -14.67
C GLY A 46 2.13 -3.99 -13.83
N LEU A 47 3.36 -3.58 -14.14
CA LEU A 47 4.61 -4.20 -13.71
C LEU A 47 4.75 -4.26 -12.20
N MET A 48 4.92 -5.47 -11.67
CA MET A 48 5.25 -5.74 -10.28
C MET A 48 6.33 -6.83 -10.21
N PHE A 49 7.25 -6.70 -9.25
CA PHE A 49 8.27 -7.71 -8.99
C PHE A 49 7.86 -8.65 -7.88
N LEU A 50 8.23 -9.91 -8.03
CA LEU A 50 8.28 -10.89 -6.96
C LEU A 50 9.67 -11.54 -6.91
N THR A 51 10.10 -11.92 -5.72
CA THR A 51 11.39 -12.59 -5.52
C THR A 51 11.37 -13.45 -4.27
N ASP A 52 12.16 -14.51 -4.27
CA ASP A 52 12.49 -15.36 -3.13
C ASP A 52 13.65 -14.78 -2.27
N HIS A 53 14.29 -13.68 -2.69
CA HIS A 53 15.46 -13.08 -2.00
C HIS A 53 15.13 -11.80 -1.23
N GLY A 54 15.45 -11.78 0.06
CA GLY A 54 15.18 -10.65 0.95
C GLY A 54 15.99 -9.39 0.61
N GLY A 55 17.29 -9.54 0.33
CA GLY A 55 18.17 -8.43 -0.02
C GLY A 55 17.74 -7.72 -1.31
N LEU A 56 17.33 -8.50 -2.31
CA LEU A 56 16.81 -8.01 -3.57
C LEU A 56 15.46 -7.29 -3.41
N ASN A 57 14.56 -7.83 -2.59
CA ASN A 57 13.31 -7.14 -2.24
C ASN A 57 13.59 -5.78 -1.62
N GLN A 58 14.50 -5.73 -0.63
CA GLN A 58 14.91 -4.47 -0.01
C GLN A 58 15.52 -3.52 -1.05
N TYR A 59 16.38 -4.00 -1.94
CA TYR A 59 16.97 -3.20 -3.01
C TYR A 59 15.92 -2.60 -3.95
N ILE A 60 14.94 -3.40 -4.39
CA ILE A 60 13.86 -2.94 -5.28
C ILE A 60 12.96 -1.91 -4.58
N THR A 61 12.68 -2.12 -3.29
CA THR A 61 11.70 -1.31 -2.55
C THR A 61 12.29 -0.09 -1.85
N ASN A 62 13.60 -0.03 -1.66
CA ASN A 62 14.25 1.05 -0.93
C ASN A 62 14.11 2.40 -1.69
N PRO A 63 13.45 3.41 -1.09
CA PRO A 63 13.33 4.74 -1.69
C PRO A 63 14.68 5.41 -1.98
N ALA A 64 15.74 5.07 -1.23
CA ALA A 64 17.08 5.62 -1.42
C ALA A 64 17.69 5.30 -2.78
N ASN A 65 17.25 4.21 -3.42
CA ASN A 65 17.78 3.79 -4.72
C ASN A 65 17.25 4.65 -5.88
N LYS A 66 16.27 5.53 -5.63
CA LYS A 66 15.72 6.55 -6.56
C LYS A 66 15.47 6.02 -7.98
N LYS A 67 15.09 4.76 -8.11
CA LYS A 67 14.80 4.15 -9.40
C LYS A 67 13.53 4.77 -9.96
N TYR A 68 13.61 5.25 -11.19
CA TYR A 68 12.45 5.78 -11.88
C TYR A 68 11.44 4.68 -12.15
N LYS A 69 10.18 5.00 -11.89
CA LYS A 69 9.00 4.19 -12.19
C LYS A 69 8.21 4.97 -13.22
N THR A 70 7.97 4.35 -14.37
CA THR A 70 7.19 4.96 -15.45
C THR A 70 5.77 4.45 -15.38
N TYR A 71 4.83 5.39 -15.41
CA TYR A 71 3.41 5.13 -15.39
C TYR A 71 2.78 5.71 -16.64
N LEU A 72 1.94 4.91 -17.28
CA LEU A 72 0.98 5.39 -18.25
C LEU A 72 -0.33 5.65 -17.49
N ALA A 73 -0.80 6.90 -17.50
CA ALA A 73 -2.01 7.32 -16.80
C ALA A 73 -3.01 7.91 -17.80
N GLN A 74 -4.23 7.38 -17.80
CA GLN A 74 -5.37 8.02 -18.44
C GLN A 74 -5.97 9.00 -17.43
N VAL A 75 -6.12 10.26 -17.81
CA VAL A 75 -6.66 11.31 -16.95
C VAL A 75 -7.97 11.87 -17.52
N ASP A 76 -8.79 12.38 -16.61
CA ASP A 76 -10.05 13.05 -16.94
C ASP A 76 -9.77 14.46 -17.48
N GLY A 77 -10.30 14.79 -18.65
CA GLY A 77 -10.02 16.04 -19.36
C GLY A 77 -8.87 15.95 -20.36
N ASP A 78 -8.67 17.04 -21.10
CA ASP A 78 -7.54 17.23 -22.00
C ASP A 78 -6.41 17.95 -21.27
N VAL A 79 -5.33 17.21 -20.96
CA VAL A 79 -4.22 17.74 -20.15
C VAL A 79 -3.51 18.88 -20.88
N THR A 80 -3.30 19.98 -20.17
CA THR A 80 -2.61 21.16 -20.71
C THR A 80 -1.11 21.11 -20.44
N GLU A 81 -0.33 21.88 -21.22
CA GLU A 81 1.12 21.97 -21.03
C GLU A 81 1.48 22.61 -19.69
N GLU A 82 0.67 23.55 -19.18
CA GLU A 82 0.86 24.16 -17.87
C GLU A 82 0.75 23.13 -16.75
N ALA A 83 -0.21 22.20 -16.85
CA ALA A 83 -0.37 21.12 -15.89
C ALA A 83 0.80 20.14 -15.94
N LEU A 84 1.29 19.79 -17.14
CA LEU A 84 2.48 18.97 -17.31
C LEU A 84 3.72 19.65 -16.70
N GLU A 85 3.87 20.96 -16.90
CA GLU A 85 4.98 21.72 -16.34
C GLU A 85 4.93 21.79 -14.80
N GLN A 86 3.74 21.90 -14.21
CA GLN A 86 3.57 21.77 -12.76
C GLN A 86 4.00 20.38 -12.26
N LEU A 87 3.58 19.30 -12.95
CA LEU A 87 4.02 17.95 -12.60
C LEU A 87 5.55 17.79 -12.68
N ARG A 88 6.18 18.38 -13.71
CA ARG A 88 7.64 18.32 -13.88
C ARG A 88 8.40 19.04 -12.78
N LYS A 89 7.94 20.22 -12.37
CA LYS A 89 8.52 21.00 -11.26
C LYS A 89 8.29 20.34 -9.90
N GLY A 90 7.23 19.55 -9.79
CA GLY A 90 6.74 18.98 -8.54
C GLY A 90 5.54 19.77 -8.03
N VAL A 91 4.68 19.08 -7.29
CA VAL A 91 3.40 19.61 -6.80
C VAL A 91 3.30 19.43 -5.29
N GLU A 92 2.62 20.37 -4.64
CA GLU A 92 2.38 20.28 -3.20
C GLU A 92 1.23 19.30 -2.93
N LEU A 93 1.51 18.27 -2.13
CA LEU A 93 0.51 17.31 -1.66
C LEU A 93 0.34 17.43 -0.15
N ALA A 94 -0.70 16.80 0.40
CA ALA A 94 -0.99 16.83 1.84
C ALA A 94 0.16 16.34 2.75
N ASP A 95 1.06 15.50 2.22
CA ASP A 95 2.23 15.02 2.94
C ASP A 95 3.55 15.67 2.46
N GLY A 96 3.47 16.84 1.80
CA GLY A 96 4.59 17.67 1.38
C GLY A 96 4.80 17.75 -0.14
N MET A 97 5.79 18.54 -0.55
CA MET A 97 6.17 18.73 -1.96
C MET A 97 6.67 17.42 -2.59
N THR A 98 6.27 17.12 -3.82
CA THR A 98 6.86 16.02 -4.59
C THR A 98 8.23 16.38 -5.12
N LEU A 99 9.04 15.37 -5.42
CA LEU A 99 10.24 15.59 -6.22
C LEU A 99 9.85 15.97 -7.66
N PRO A 100 10.76 16.62 -8.41
CA PRO A 100 10.59 16.81 -9.84
C PRO A 100 10.33 15.48 -10.55
N ALA A 101 9.38 15.48 -11.48
CA ALA A 101 9.00 14.32 -12.27
C ALA A 101 9.31 14.56 -13.76
N LYS A 102 9.18 13.52 -14.57
CA LYS A 102 9.05 13.70 -16.03
C LYS A 102 7.61 13.43 -16.40
N ALA A 103 6.99 14.37 -17.11
CA ALA A 103 5.60 14.26 -17.53
C ALA A 103 5.49 14.70 -19.00
N ILE A 104 4.91 13.84 -19.83
CA ILE A 104 4.60 14.14 -21.23
C ILE A 104 3.20 13.64 -21.56
N LYS A 105 2.48 14.37 -22.42
CA LYS A 105 1.28 13.86 -23.07
C LYS A 105 1.67 12.85 -24.14
N VAL A 106 0.90 11.77 -24.23
CA VAL A 106 1.11 10.70 -25.22
C VAL A 106 -0.23 10.30 -25.82
N ASP A 107 -0.19 9.67 -26.98
CA ASP A 107 -1.37 9.02 -27.55
C ASP A 107 -1.69 7.71 -26.82
N GLN A 108 -2.92 7.22 -27.00
CA GLN A 108 -3.27 5.89 -26.52
C GLN A 108 -2.38 4.84 -27.24
N PRO A 109 -1.67 3.99 -26.51
CA PRO A 109 -0.80 3.01 -27.15
C PRO A 109 -1.60 1.87 -27.78
N GLU A 110 -1.10 1.36 -28.91
CA GLU A 110 -1.69 0.22 -29.62
C GLU A 110 -1.59 -1.10 -28.84
N TRP A 111 -0.57 -1.25 -27.98
CA TRP A 111 -0.37 -2.44 -27.14
C TRP A 111 -1.32 -2.49 -25.92
N LEU A 112 -2.14 -1.46 -25.71
CA LEU A 112 -2.99 -1.34 -24.53
C LEU A 112 -4.08 -2.42 -24.53
N TRP A 113 -4.07 -3.25 -23.49
CA TRP A 113 -5.14 -4.23 -23.26
C TRP A 113 -6.43 -3.59 -22.75
N ASP A 114 -7.55 -4.27 -23.01
CA ASP A 114 -8.85 -3.92 -22.47
C ASP A 114 -8.88 -4.10 -20.94
N ARG A 115 -9.62 -3.23 -20.26
CA ARG A 115 -9.80 -3.28 -18.80
C ARG A 115 -11.20 -3.74 -18.47
N ASP A 116 -11.32 -4.67 -17.52
CA ASP A 116 -12.58 -5.06 -16.90
C ASP A 116 -12.60 -4.66 -15.41
N PRO A 117 -13.56 -3.85 -14.94
CA PRO A 117 -14.51 -3.08 -15.73
C PRO A 117 -13.84 -1.95 -16.54
N PRO A 118 -14.44 -1.54 -17.68
CA PRO A 118 -13.88 -0.48 -18.51
C PRO A 118 -13.86 0.86 -17.76
N VAL A 119 -13.04 1.79 -18.25
CA VAL A 119 -13.11 3.19 -17.79
C VAL A 119 -14.45 3.76 -18.20
N ARG A 120 -15.16 4.39 -17.24
CA ARG A 120 -16.46 4.99 -17.51
C ARG A 120 -16.31 6.08 -18.56
N TYR A 121 -16.81 5.81 -19.76
CA TYR A 121 -16.85 6.77 -20.85
C TYR A 121 -17.93 7.82 -20.62
N ARG A 122 -17.61 9.08 -20.90
CA ARG A 122 -18.54 10.22 -20.85
C ARG A 122 -18.38 11.01 -22.15
N ALA A 123 -19.38 10.96 -23.02
CA ALA A 123 -19.31 11.54 -24.38
C ALA A 123 -18.87 13.02 -24.42
N ASN A 124 -19.25 13.80 -23.41
CA ASN A 124 -18.97 15.24 -23.36
C ASN A 124 -17.71 15.60 -22.57
N ILE A 125 -16.95 14.61 -22.09
CA ILE A 125 -15.74 14.87 -21.29
C ILE A 125 -14.58 14.11 -21.95
N PRO A 126 -13.60 14.81 -22.55
CA PRO A 126 -12.46 14.16 -23.16
C PRO A 126 -11.61 13.47 -22.10
N THR A 127 -10.80 12.52 -22.53
CA THR A 127 -9.73 11.93 -21.71
C THR A 127 -8.42 12.04 -22.45
N SER A 128 -7.32 12.20 -21.73
CA SER A 128 -5.97 12.23 -22.31
C SER A 128 -5.06 11.23 -21.62
N TRP A 129 -3.99 10.84 -22.28
CA TRP A 129 -2.97 9.95 -21.74
C TRP A 129 -1.70 10.74 -21.44
N ILE A 130 -1.09 10.43 -20.30
CA ILE A 130 0.22 10.95 -19.93
C ILE A 130 1.16 9.81 -19.57
N GLU A 131 2.43 9.97 -19.93
CA GLU A 131 3.52 9.22 -19.33
C GLU A 131 4.10 10.05 -18.18
N LEU A 132 4.12 9.48 -16.97
CA LEU A 132 4.66 10.09 -15.78
C LEU A 132 5.77 9.21 -15.19
N GLN A 133 6.97 9.76 -15.06
CA GLN A 133 8.12 9.10 -14.43
C GLN A 133 8.46 9.76 -13.09
N ILE A 134 8.42 8.97 -12.02
CA ILE A 134 8.78 9.41 -10.66
C ILE A 134 9.83 8.49 -10.05
N CYS A 135 10.73 9.04 -9.24
CA CYS A 135 11.76 8.28 -8.51
C CYS A 135 11.40 8.04 -7.03
N GLU A 136 10.17 8.38 -6.65
CA GLU A 136 9.62 8.20 -5.32
C GLU A 136 8.50 7.14 -5.29
N GLY A 137 7.86 6.95 -4.14
CA GLY A 137 6.90 5.87 -3.92
C GLY A 137 5.92 6.17 -2.80
N ARG A 138 5.43 7.41 -2.71
CA ARG A 138 4.43 7.80 -1.69
C ARG A 138 3.07 7.16 -2.01
N ASN A 139 2.23 7.00 -1.00
CA ASN A 139 0.93 6.36 -1.16
C ASN A 139 0.09 7.08 -2.23
N ARG A 140 -0.43 6.34 -3.22
CA ARG A 140 -1.27 6.86 -4.32
C ARG A 140 -0.70 8.09 -5.05
N GLN A 141 0.62 8.21 -5.07
CA GLN A 141 1.29 9.45 -5.45
C GLN A 141 0.88 9.98 -6.82
N VAL A 142 0.97 9.16 -7.88
CA VAL A 142 0.61 9.57 -9.23
C VAL A 142 -0.82 10.13 -9.29
N ARG A 143 -1.78 9.41 -8.70
CA ARG A 143 -3.19 9.82 -8.67
C ARG A 143 -3.40 11.16 -7.95
N ARG A 144 -2.68 11.37 -6.85
CA ARG A 144 -2.73 12.64 -6.10
C ARG A 144 -2.08 13.78 -6.87
N MET A 145 -0.98 13.51 -7.57
CA MET A 145 -0.30 14.50 -8.40
C MET A 145 -1.18 14.96 -9.56
N THR A 146 -1.75 14.03 -10.34
CA THR A 146 -2.60 14.42 -11.48
C THR A 146 -3.87 15.13 -11.01
N ALA A 147 -4.47 14.71 -9.88
CA ALA A 147 -5.61 15.39 -9.29
C ALA A 147 -5.27 16.81 -8.81
N ALA A 148 -4.08 17.03 -8.24
CA ALA A 148 -3.64 18.34 -7.76
C ALA A 148 -3.50 19.37 -8.88
N VAL A 149 -3.15 18.93 -10.09
CA VAL A 149 -3.07 19.79 -11.30
C VAL A 149 -4.39 19.86 -12.08
N GLY A 150 -5.48 19.30 -11.53
CA GLY A 150 -6.83 19.40 -12.11
C GLY A 150 -7.25 18.25 -13.03
N PHE A 151 -6.43 17.20 -13.18
CA PHE A 151 -6.67 16.07 -14.10
C PHE A 151 -6.68 14.72 -13.36
N PRO A 152 -7.76 14.36 -12.63
CA PRO A 152 -7.82 13.10 -11.88
C PRO A 152 -7.55 11.86 -12.74
N THR A 153 -6.79 10.91 -12.21
CA THR A 153 -6.45 9.65 -12.91
C THR A 153 -7.63 8.69 -12.96
N LEU A 154 -8.00 8.23 -14.17
CA LEU A 154 -9.04 7.24 -14.45
C LEU A 154 -8.51 5.81 -14.58
N ARG A 155 -7.32 5.65 -15.16
CA ARG A 155 -6.60 4.37 -15.33
C ARG A 155 -5.11 4.60 -15.09
N LEU A 156 -4.46 3.65 -14.42
CA LEU A 156 -3.05 3.77 -14.06
C LEU A 156 -2.34 2.44 -14.28
N ILE A 157 -1.34 2.45 -15.16
CA ILE A 157 -0.55 1.28 -15.51
C ILE A 157 0.92 1.59 -15.25
N ARG A 158 1.59 0.82 -14.40
CA ARG A 158 3.04 0.92 -14.27
C ARG A 158 3.69 0.12 -15.38
N THR A 159 4.29 0.79 -16.35
CA THR A 159 4.91 0.15 -17.52
C THR A 159 6.38 -0.21 -17.28
N LYS A 160 7.07 0.54 -16.42
CA LYS A 160 8.52 0.38 -16.24
C LYS A 160 8.99 0.62 -14.82
N ILE A 161 9.99 -0.14 -14.38
CA ILE A 161 10.80 0.16 -13.18
C ILE A 161 12.27 -0.01 -13.58
N GLY A 162 13.05 1.08 -13.49
CA GLY A 162 14.45 1.04 -13.92
C GLY A 162 14.57 0.67 -15.40
N ALA A 163 15.38 -0.33 -15.71
CA ALA A 163 15.59 -0.88 -17.05
C ALA A 163 14.48 -1.85 -17.50
N ILE A 164 13.63 -2.31 -16.58
CA ILE A 164 12.67 -3.39 -16.83
C ILE A 164 11.36 -2.79 -17.30
N ASP A 165 10.96 -3.22 -18.50
CA ASP A 165 9.87 -2.65 -19.27
C ASP A 165 8.86 -3.76 -19.60
N LEU A 166 7.64 -3.57 -19.10
CA LEU A 166 6.53 -4.50 -19.24
C LEU A 166 6.16 -4.75 -20.70
N VAL A 167 6.17 -3.70 -21.51
CA VAL A 167 5.77 -3.74 -22.92
C VAL A 167 6.78 -4.54 -23.72
N ARG A 168 8.08 -4.35 -23.43
CA ARG A 168 9.15 -5.13 -24.07
C ARG A 168 9.13 -6.61 -23.71
N LEU A 169 8.67 -6.95 -22.51
CA LEU A 169 8.50 -8.33 -22.08
C LEU A 169 7.25 -8.98 -22.68
N GLY A 170 6.37 -8.21 -23.33
CA GLY A 170 5.20 -8.73 -24.04
C GLY A 170 4.11 -9.33 -23.13
N LEU A 171 4.15 -9.05 -21.82
CA LEU A 171 3.26 -9.68 -20.84
C LEU A 171 1.86 -9.07 -20.87
N GLN A 172 0.85 -9.91 -21.07
CA GLN A 172 -0.56 -9.55 -20.89
C GLN A 172 -0.96 -9.56 -19.40
N PRO A 173 -2.08 -8.92 -19.02
CA PRO A 173 -2.55 -8.95 -17.63
C PRO A 173 -2.70 -10.36 -17.09
N GLY A 174 -2.15 -10.62 -15.91
CA GLY A 174 -2.18 -11.92 -15.26
C GLY A 174 -1.02 -12.82 -15.66
N GLU A 175 -0.22 -12.45 -16.67
CA GLU A 175 0.96 -13.19 -17.05
C GLU A 175 2.19 -12.80 -16.21
N GLN A 176 3.10 -13.76 -16.10
CA GLN A 176 4.36 -13.62 -15.42
C GLN A 176 5.49 -14.22 -16.24
N THR A 177 6.71 -13.70 -16.03
CA THR A 177 7.93 -14.32 -16.55
C THR A 177 9.07 -14.18 -15.56
N ASP A 178 9.95 -15.17 -15.56
CA ASP A 178 11.20 -15.12 -14.82
C ASP A 178 12.21 -14.30 -15.61
N ILE A 179 13.00 -13.49 -14.91
CA ILE A 179 14.11 -12.74 -15.53
C ILE A 179 15.42 -13.13 -14.87
N GLU A 180 16.47 -13.25 -15.70
CA GLU A 180 17.83 -13.43 -15.22
C GLU A 180 18.37 -12.09 -14.70
N PRO A 181 18.60 -11.93 -13.38
CA PRO A 181 18.94 -10.63 -12.81
C PRO A 181 20.21 -10.02 -13.41
N LEU A 182 21.21 -10.85 -13.70
CA LEU A 182 22.51 -10.43 -14.21
C LEU A 182 22.45 -9.76 -15.59
N LEU A 183 21.36 -9.97 -16.34
CA LEU A 183 21.14 -9.31 -17.63
C LEU A 183 20.75 -7.83 -17.49
N TYR A 184 20.34 -7.39 -16.31
CA TYR A 184 19.87 -6.04 -16.06
C TYR A 184 20.90 -5.23 -15.28
N PRO A 185 21.31 -4.04 -15.78
CA PRO A 185 22.24 -3.16 -15.07
C PRO A 185 21.80 -2.84 -13.64
N ASP A 186 20.49 -2.80 -13.40
CA ASP A 186 19.91 -2.52 -12.08
C ASP A 186 20.24 -3.57 -11.02
N PHE A 187 20.66 -4.77 -11.39
CA PHE A 187 20.91 -5.88 -10.47
C PHE A 187 22.36 -6.37 -10.48
N LYS A 188 23.28 -5.62 -11.12
CA LYS A 188 24.71 -5.99 -11.13
C LYS A 188 25.38 -5.78 -9.77
N ASP A 189 25.00 -4.72 -9.07
CA ASP A 189 25.56 -4.34 -7.76
C ASP A 189 24.59 -4.70 -6.62
N LEU A 190 24.09 -5.94 -6.62
CA LEU A 190 23.22 -6.40 -5.54
C LEU A 190 24.03 -6.59 -4.26
N PRO A 191 23.55 -6.08 -3.10
CA PRO A 191 24.19 -6.37 -1.82
C PRO A 191 24.19 -7.89 -1.56
N GLU A 192 25.27 -8.39 -0.95
CA GLU A 192 25.38 -9.79 -0.54
C GLU A 192 24.17 -10.22 0.30
N ASP A 193 23.70 -11.45 0.04
CA ASP A 193 22.50 -11.99 0.64
C ASP A 193 22.66 -12.10 2.16
N GLN A 194 21.83 -11.35 2.91
CA GLN A 194 21.62 -11.62 4.32
C GLN A 194 20.30 -12.36 4.45
N PRO A 195 20.30 -13.60 5.00
CA PRO A 195 19.08 -14.38 5.12
C PRO A 195 18.03 -13.57 5.85
N TYR A 196 16.79 -13.62 5.36
CA TYR A 196 15.65 -12.94 5.96
C TYR A 196 15.55 -13.34 7.43
N ARG A 197 16.07 -12.48 8.31
CA ARG A 197 15.82 -12.62 9.74
C ARG A 197 14.34 -12.32 9.89
N SER A 198 13.55 -13.37 10.09
CA SER A 198 12.22 -13.20 10.66
C SER A 198 12.35 -12.18 11.78
N ARG A 199 11.50 -11.15 11.79
CA ARG A 199 11.40 -10.27 12.96
C ARG A 199 10.76 -11.09 14.09
N SER A 200 11.43 -12.14 14.53
CA SER A 200 11.27 -12.61 15.89
C SER A 200 11.60 -11.39 16.74
N TYR A 201 10.65 -10.99 17.55
CA TYR A 201 10.82 -9.91 18.50
C TYR A 201 12.01 -10.30 19.39
N VAL A 202 13.20 -9.81 19.06
CA VAL A 202 14.39 -10.03 19.87
C VAL A 202 14.08 -9.34 21.20
N LYS A 203 13.79 -10.14 22.23
CA LYS A 203 13.72 -9.63 23.60
C LYS A 203 15.05 -8.93 23.84
N LYS A 204 15.03 -7.60 23.96
CA LYS A 204 16.21 -6.83 24.34
C LYS A 204 16.78 -7.46 25.63
N PRO A 205 18.06 -7.87 25.64
CA PRO A 205 18.70 -8.32 26.87
C PRO A 205 18.77 -7.09 27.78
N GLY A 206 18.06 -7.12 28.91
CA GLY A 206 17.97 -6.01 29.86
C GLY A 206 16.55 -5.52 30.17
N GLY A 207 15.52 -5.99 29.45
CA GLY A 207 14.15 -5.79 29.91
C GLY A 207 13.87 -6.75 31.07
N THR A 208 13.74 -6.24 32.29
CA THR A 208 13.31 -7.01 33.46
C THR A 208 12.06 -7.82 33.09
N GLY A 209 12.24 -9.14 33.00
CA GLY A 209 11.16 -10.06 32.69
C GLY A 209 10.03 -9.83 33.68
N GLY A 210 8.89 -9.32 33.20
CA GLY A 210 7.67 -9.30 33.98
C GLY A 210 7.42 -10.72 34.46
N LYS A 211 7.50 -10.92 35.79
CA LYS A 211 7.24 -12.22 36.41
C LYS A 211 5.88 -12.72 35.93
N PRO A 212 5.74 -14.01 35.56
CA PRO A 212 4.43 -14.56 35.26
C PRO A 212 3.52 -14.33 36.48
N MET A 213 2.33 -13.81 36.21
CA MET A 213 1.33 -13.49 37.23
C MET A 213 0.83 -14.82 37.82
N GLN A 214 1.40 -15.23 38.96
CA GLN A 214 0.88 -16.37 39.72
C GLN A 214 -0.49 -15.98 40.28
N HIS A 215 -1.55 -16.62 39.77
CA HIS A 215 -2.86 -16.59 40.40
C HIS A 215 -2.79 -17.36 41.72
N LYS A 216 -2.49 -16.67 42.82
CA LYS A 216 -2.79 -17.20 44.16
C LYS A 216 -4.30 -17.16 44.36
N LYS A 217 -4.94 -18.33 44.37
CA LYS A 217 -6.24 -18.51 45.04
C LYS A 217 -6.04 -18.07 46.50
N LYS A 218 -6.76 -17.05 46.94
CA LYS A 218 -6.94 -16.76 48.36
C LYS A 218 -8.39 -17.09 48.73
N GLU A 219 -8.54 -18.19 49.43
CA GLU A 219 -9.65 -18.39 50.38
C GLU A 219 -9.55 -17.32 51.49
N GLY A 220 -10.68 -17.09 52.16
CA GLY A 220 -11.02 -15.90 52.93
C GLY A 220 -10.02 -15.50 54.02
N ASP A 221 -10.00 -14.20 54.34
CA ASP A 221 -10.70 -13.67 55.51
C ASP A 221 -10.63 -12.13 55.51
N LYS A 222 -11.63 -11.48 56.12
CA LYS A 222 -11.81 -10.02 56.23
C LYS A 222 -10.72 -9.39 57.09
N LYS A 223 -10.29 -8.16 56.72
CA LYS A 223 -10.11 -7.05 57.69
C LYS A 223 -9.92 -5.70 57.01
N ASP A 224 -10.58 -4.71 57.59
CA ASP A 224 -10.68 -3.31 57.20
C ASP A 224 -9.33 -2.59 57.09
N GLY A 225 -9.22 -1.75 56.07
CA GLY A 225 -8.03 -0.92 55.82
C GLY A 225 -8.27 0.03 54.67
N ASP A 226 -8.54 1.28 55.03
CA ASP A 226 -8.83 2.43 54.18
C ASP A 226 -7.80 2.59 53.04
N LYS A 227 -8.22 2.39 51.79
CA LYS A 227 -7.39 2.57 50.59
C LYS A 227 -7.92 3.75 49.78
N LYS A 228 -7.17 4.86 49.83
CA LYS A 228 -7.29 6.01 48.91
C LYS A 228 -7.42 5.52 47.46
N LYS A 229 -8.59 5.69 46.86
CA LYS A 229 -8.85 5.45 45.43
C LYS A 229 -8.38 6.64 44.60
N SER A 230 -7.09 6.72 44.28
CA SER A 230 -6.62 7.57 43.18
C SER A 230 -6.53 6.73 41.90
N GLY A 231 -7.67 6.46 41.28
CA GLY A 231 -7.73 5.85 39.96
C GLY A 231 -8.85 6.52 39.19
N THR A 232 -8.50 7.32 38.20
CA THR A 232 -9.46 7.98 37.31
C THR A 232 -10.39 6.91 36.73
N LYS A 233 -11.71 7.04 36.98
CA LYS A 233 -12.72 6.09 36.48
C LYS A 233 -12.58 5.98 34.96
N ARG A 234 -12.58 4.76 34.42
CA ARG A 234 -12.65 4.58 32.96
C ARG A 234 -14.03 4.99 32.47
N ILE A 235 -14.13 5.51 31.24
CA ILE A 235 -15.37 6.07 30.67
C ILE A 235 -16.57 5.09 30.69
N TRP A 236 -16.32 3.79 30.58
CA TRP A 236 -17.39 2.77 30.68
C TRP A 236 -17.88 2.51 32.13
N GLN A 237 -17.10 2.94 33.13
CA GLN A 237 -17.43 2.87 34.56
C GLN A 237 -18.05 4.19 35.08
N MET A 238 -18.23 5.19 34.21
CA MET A 238 -18.87 6.45 34.53
C MET A 238 -20.39 6.34 34.34
N ASP A 239 -21.14 7.08 35.15
CA ASP A 239 -22.58 7.25 34.96
C ASP A 239 -22.85 7.98 33.63
N GLU A 240 -24.01 7.74 33.02
CA GLU A 240 -24.41 8.34 31.73
C GLU A 240 -24.36 9.87 31.75
N SER A 241 -24.65 10.49 32.90
CA SER A 241 -24.59 11.95 33.10
C SER A 241 -23.17 12.51 33.15
N GLU A 242 -22.16 11.68 33.44
CA GLU A 242 -20.75 12.08 33.60
C GLU A 242 -19.89 11.76 32.38
N LYS A 243 -20.41 11.05 31.38
CA LYS A 243 -19.65 10.69 30.17
C LYS A 243 -19.43 11.92 29.26
N PRO A 244 -18.22 12.12 28.71
CA PRO A 244 -17.94 13.25 27.82
C PRO A 244 -18.76 13.14 26.52
N ARG A 245 -19.55 14.18 26.22
CA ARG A 245 -20.33 14.27 24.97
C ARG A 245 -19.41 14.57 23.78
N ARG A 246 -19.57 13.80 22.68
CA ARG A 246 -18.82 14.01 21.44
C ARG A 246 -19.32 15.27 20.73
N LYS A 247 -18.46 16.27 20.53
CA LYS A 247 -18.78 17.43 19.67
C LYS A 247 -18.64 17.02 18.20
N THR A 248 -19.72 17.14 17.45
CA THR A 248 -19.76 17.08 15.97
C THR A 248 -20.52 18.31 15.46
N ASN A 249 -20.17 18.81 14.28
CA ASN A 249 -20.69 20.05 13.68
C ASN A 249 -22.24 20.13 13.70
N GLY A 250 -22.79 20.82 14.72
CA GLY A 250 -24.16 21.33 14.72
C GLY A 250 -25.26 20.47 15.34
N THR A 251 -25.02 19.25 15.85
CA THR A 251 -26.07 18.50 16.57
C THR A 251 -25.46 17.48 17.55
N THR A 252 -25.97 17.44 18.79
CA THR A 252 -25.51 16.50 19.83
C THR A 252 -26.38 15.24 19.78
N ARG A 253 -25.79 14.07 19.46
CA ARG A 253 -26.50 12.77 19.50
C ARG A 253 -25.91 11.86 20.58
N PRO A 254 -26.73 11.14 21.38
CA PRO A 254 -26.22 10.17 22.35
C PRO A 254 -25.44 9.04 21.67
N SER A 255 -24.38 8.55 22.33
CA SER A 255 -23.55 7.45 21.85
C SER A 255 -24.25 6.11 22.04
N THR A 256 -24.97 5.62 21.03
CA THR A 256 -25.71 4.34 21.09
C THR A 256 -24.91 3.11 20.65
N LYS A 257 -23.57 3.16 20.63
CA LYS A 257 -22.77 1.97 20.28
C LYS A 257 -22.89 0.90 21.38
N ALA A 258 -23.73 -0.11 21.13
CA ALA A 258 -23.82 -1.31 21.95
C ALA A 258 -22.44 -2.02 22.02
N PRO A 259 -22.07 -2.62 23.17
CA PRO A 259 -20.79 -3.32 23.30
C PRO A 259 -20.78 -4.57 22.41
N ARG A 260 -19.82 -4.68 21.49
CA ARG A 260 -19.50 -5.97 20.85
C ARG A 260 -18.87 -6.88 21.89
N GLY A 261 -19.68 -7.73 22.51
CA GLY A 261 -19.22 -8.80 23.38
C GLY A 261 -18.38 -9.81 22.61
N ARG A 262 -17.12 -9.98 23.00
CA ARG A 262 -16.33 -11.17 22.63
C ARG A 262 -16.92 -12.35 23.38
N ASN A 263 -17.65 -13.22 22.67
CA ASN A 263 -18.06 -14.50 23.22
C ASN A 263 -16.81 -15.38 23.33
N ARG A 264 -16.36 -15.66 24.56
CA ARG A 264 -15.36 -16.69 24.86
C ARG A 264 -16.09 -17.84 25.56
N ASN A 265 -16.02 -19.01 24.92
CA ASN A 265 -16.24 -20.38 25.41
C ASN A 265 -17.61 -21.06 25.17
N GLY A 266 -17.48 -22.30 24.68
CA GLY A 266 -18.46 -23.40 24.63
C GLY A 266 -18.29 -24.15 23.31
N ARG A 267 -17.79 -25.38 23.20
CA ARG A 267 -17.44 -26.46 24.14
C ARG A 267 -16.13 -27.10 23.69
#